data_AF-A0A957MBN7-F1
#
_entry.id   AF-A0A957MBN7-F1
#
_cell.length_a   1.000
_cell.length_b   1.000
_cell.length_c   1.000
_cell.angle_alpha   90.00
_cell.angle_beta   90.00
_cell.angle_gamma   90.00
#
_symmetry.space_group_name_H-M   'P 1'
#
loop_
_entity.id
_entity.type
_entity.pdbx_description
1 polymer ?
#
loop_
_entity_poly.entity_id
_entity_poly.type
_entity_poly.pdbx_seq_one_letter_code
_entity_poly.pdbx_strand_id
1 'polypeptide(L)'
;MALQQSHLYREIHEQPGVLQAMLERERPVIKRLASAIRGRDIDYVVIAARGTSDNAGRYAQYLLGSVNQLMVTLATPSLYSIYKRPPRFGNALVIGISQSG
;
A
#
# COMPACT_ATOMS: atom_id res chain seq x y z
N MET A 1 3.08 28.43 -22.13
CA MET A 1 4.08 27.60 -21.41
C MET A 1 4.15 26.24 -22.06
N ALA A 2 5.34 25.70 -22.28
CA ALA A 2 5.50 24.37 -22.88
C ALA A 2 5.14 23.29 -21.85
N LEU A 3 4.41 22.24 -22.25
CA LEU A 3 4.00 21.12 -21.37
C LEU A 3 5.18 20.53 -20.59
N GLN A 4 6.35 20.45 -21.23
CA GLN A 4 7.59 19.92 -20.69
C GLN A 4 8.14 20.71 -19.49
N GLN A 5 7.74 21.98 -19.34
CA GLN A 5 8.16 22.83 -18.22
C GLN A 5 7.29 22.64 -16.98
N SER A 6 6.13 21.98 -17.10
CA SER A 6 5.24 21.73 -15.95
C SER A 6 5.86 20.72 -14.97
N HIS A 7 5.50 20.82 -13.69
CA HIS A 7 5.89 19.84 -12.68
C HIS A 7 5.29 18.47 -12.97
N LEU A 8 4.00 18.41 -13.32
CA LEU A 8 3.30 17.17 -13.66
C LEU A 8 4.01 16.39 -14.78
N TYR A 9 4.42 17.06 -15.85
CA TYR A 9 5.14 16.39 -16.94
C TYR A 9 6.46 15.79 -16.45
N ARG A 10 7.24 16.56 -15.70
CA ARG A 10 8.53 16.09 -15.16
C ARG A 10 8.35 14.90 -14.23
N GLU A 11 7.45 15.01 -13.26
CA GLU A 11 7.16 13.94 -12.27
C GLU A 11 6.73 12.62 -12.93
N ILE A 12 5.89 12.67 -13.97
CA ILE A 12 5.48 11.47 -14.71
C ILE A 12 6.69 10.79 -15.38
N HIS A 13 7.58 11.58 -15.97
CA HIS A 13 8.75 11.04 -16.70
C HIS A 13 9.89 10.61 -15.75
N GLU A 14 9.85 11.00 -14.48
CA GLU A 14 10.76 10.49 -13.45
C GLU A 14 10.38 9.08 -12.96
N GLN A 15 9.12 8.67 -13.11
CA GLN A 15 8.59 7.41 -12.56
C GLN A 15 9.44 6.18 -12.89
N PRO A 16 9.89 5.94 -14.15
CA PRO A 16 10.66 4.74 -14.45
C PRO A 16 11.96 4.64 -13.65
N GLY A 17 12.71 5.75 -13.56
CA GLY A 17 13.98 5.80 -12.84
C GLY A 17 13.79 5.66 -11.33
N VAL A 18 12.78 6.35 -10.78
CA VAL A 18 12.45 6.27 -9.35
C VAL A 18 12.01 4.85 -8.96
N LEU A 19 11.16 4.22 -9.78
CA LEU A 19 10.70 2.85 -9.54
C LEU A 19 11.84 1.84 -9.61
N GLN A 20 12.73 1.94 -10.60
CA GLN A 20 13.89 1.05 -10.70
C GLN A 20 14.79 1.18 -9.47
N ALA A 21 15.19 2.40 -9.11
CA ALA A 21 16.06 2.63 -7.96
C ALA A 21 15.42 2.14 -6.65
N MET A 22 14.11 2.35 -6.48
CA MET A 22 13.37 1.83 -5.32
C MET A 22 13.36 0.30 -5.28
N LEU A 23 13.05 -0.35 -6.41
CA LEU A 23 13.01 -1.81 -6.48
C LEU A 23 14.36 -2.46 -6.22
N GLU A 24 15.45 -1.85 -6.72
CA GLU A 24 16.82 -2.31 -6.46
C GLU A 24 17.19 -2.15 -4.98
N ARG A 25 16.99 -0.95 -4.43
CA ARG A 25 17.35 -0.62 -3.05
C ARG A 25 16.56 -1.41 -2.02
N GLU A 26 15.24 -1.52 -2.20
CA GLU A 26 14.34 -2.10 -1.21
C GLU A 26 14.19 -3.61 -1.34
N ARG A 27 14.71 -4.24 -2.40
CA ARG A 27 14.58 -5.69 -2.64
C ARG A 27 14.93 -6.56 -1.43
N PRO A 28 16.04 -6.31 -0.70
CA PRO A 28 16.38 -7.12 0.46
C PRO A 28 15.36 -6.98 1.60
N VAL A 29 14.86 -5.75 1.82
CA VAL A 29 13.83 -5.46 2.84
C VAL A 29 12.53 -6.18 2.48
N ILE A 30 12.08 -6.04 1.23
CA ILE A 30 10.85 -6.67 0.72
C ILE A 30 10.92 -8.20 0.87
N LYS A 31 12.06 -8.83 0.54
CA LYS A 31 12.23 -10.28 0.71
C LYS A 31 12.12 -10.72 2.16
N ARG A 32 12.74 -9.98 3.10
CA ARG A 32 12.64 -10.28 4.53
C ARG A 32 11.20 -10.13 5.03
N LEU A 33 10.53 -9.06 4.64
CA LEU A 33 9.14 -8.81 5.01
C LEU A 33 8.21 -9.92 4.47
N ALA A 34 8.37 -10.30 3.20
CA ALA A 34 7.59 -11.37 2.60
C ALA A 34 7.79 -12.73 3.33
N SER A 35 9.02 -13.04 3.73
CA SER A 35 9.31 -14.24 4.54
C SER A 35 8.64 -14.18 5.90
N ALA A 36 8.74 -13.05 6.61
CA ALA A 36 8.11 -12.87 7.92
C ALA A 36 6.58 -12.95 7.85
N ILE A 37 5.96 -12.33 6.84
CA ILE A 37 4.51 -12.40 6.61
C ILE A 37 4.08 -13.86 6.36
N ARG A 38 4.83 -14.59 5.52
CA ARG A 38 4.53 -16.00 5.24
C ARG A 38 4.68 -16.88 6.48
N GLY A 39 5.73 -16.67 7.26
CA GLY A 39 5.96 -17.41 8.51
C GLY A 39 4.92 -17.13 9.59
N ARG A 40 4.25 -15.97 9.53
CA ARG A 40 3.16 -15.60 10.43
C ARG A 40 1.80 -16.18 10.03
N ASP A 41 1.68 -16.70 8.81
CA ASP A 41 0.46 -17.30 8.26
C ASP A 41 -0.77 -16.41 8.46
N ILE A 42 -0.73 -15.21 7.88
CA ILE A 42 -1.78 -14.20 8.03
C ILE A 42 -3.11 -14.64 7.39
N ASP A 43 -4.23 -14.22 7.99
CA ASP A 43 -5.56 -14.60 7.50
C ASP A 43 -6.06 -13.68 6.38
N TYR A 44 -5.76 -12.38 6.48
CA TYR A 44 -6.23 -11.35 5.55
C TYR A 44 -5.43 -10.06 5.68
N VAL A 45 -5.69 -9.11 4.77
CA VAL A 45 -5.02 -7.81 4.69
C VAL A 45 -6.02 -6.67 4.88
N VAL A 46 -5.61 -5.66 5.66
CA VAL A 46 -6.35 -4.41 5.86
C VAL A 46 -5.49 -3.25 5.41
N ILE A 47 -6.00 -2.41 4.50
CA ILE A 47 -5.28 -1.26 3.98
C ILE A 47 -5.82 0.02 4.62
N ALA A 48 -4.95 0.74 5.32
CA ALA A 48 -5.22 2.08 5.82
C ALA A 48 -4.62 3.11 4.84
N ALA A 49 -5.48 3.75 4.06
CA ALA A 49 -5.12 4.79 3.10
C ALA A 49 -6.19 5.89 3.07
N ARG A 50 -5.86 7.06 2.52
CA ARG A 50 -6.81 8.14 2.23
C ARG A 50 -6.40 8.91 0.97
N GLY A 51 -7.39 9.39 0.22
CA GLY A 51 -7.16 10.30 -0.92
C GLY A 51 -6.52 9.56 -2.10
N THR A 52 -5.47 10.12 -2.69
CA THR A 52 -4.77 9.46 -3.82
C THR A 52 -4.19 8.10 -3.44
N SER A 53 -3.81 7.90 -2.18
CA SER A 53 -3.35 6.61 -1.65
C SER A 53 -4.44 5.53 -1.68
N ASP A 54 -5.73 5.89 -1.71
CA ASP A 54 -6.81 4.90 -1.84
C ASP A 54 -6.78 4.21 -3.21
N ASN A 55 -6.27 4.87 -4.25
CA ASN A 55 -6.11 4.24 -5.57
C ASN A 55 -5.04 3.15 -5.53
N ALA A 56 -3.93 3.38 -4.82
CA ALA A 56 -2.92 2.36 -4.58
C ALA A 56 -3.48 1.21 -3.72
N GLY A 57 -4.30 1.53 -2.72
CA GLY A 57 -5.01 0.55 -1.91
C GLY A 57 -5.92 -0.35 -2.74
N ARG A 58 -6.73 0.24 -3.63
CA ARG A 58 -7.59 -0.51 -4.56
C ARG A 58 -6.77 -1.43 -5.47
N TYR A 59 -5.66 -0.95 -6.04
CA TYR A 59 -4.77 -1.79 -6.83
C TYR A 59 -4.25 -2.99 -6.00
N ALA A 60 -3.81 -2.75 -4.76
CA ALA A 60 -3.33 -3.79 -3.87
C ALA A 60 -4.42 -4.83 -3.52
N GLN A 61 -5.70 -4.46 -3.46
CA GLN A 61 -6.79 -5.43 -3.29
C GLN A 61 -6.82 -6.46 -4.42
N TYR A 62 -6.70 -6.02 -5.67
CA TYR A 62 -6.64 -6.92 -6.82
C TYR A 62 -5.35 -7.73 -6.84
N LEU A 63 -4.21 -7.08 -6.64
CA LEU A 63 -2.91 -7.76 -6.70
C LEU A 63 -2.79 -8.86 -5.65
N LEU A 64 -3.02 -8.52 -4.38
CA LEU A 64 -2.90 -9.48 -3.27
C LEU A 64 -4.05 -10.49 -3.28
N GLY A 65 -5.24 -10.09 -3.69
CA GLY A 65 -6.37 -11.02 -3.85
C GLY A 65 -6.14 -12.05 -4.95
N SER A 66 -5.53 -11.67 -6.07
CA SER A 66 -5.27 -12.59 -7.19
C SER A 66 -4.01 -13.43 -7.00
N VAL A 67 -2.92 -12.81 -6.55
CA VAL A 67 -1.60 -13.48 -6.47
C VAL A 67 -1.41 -14.23 -5.16
N ASN A 68 -1.88 -13.65 -4.04
CA ASN A 68 -1.71 -14.24 -2.71
C ASN A 68 -2.97 -14.96 -2.21
N GLN A 69 -4.11 -14.81 -2.90
CA GLN A 69 -5.40 -15.38 -2.53
C GLN A 69 -5.88 -14.94 -1.13
N LEU A 70 -5.44 -13.75 -0.70
CA LEU A 70 -5.84 -13.16 0.57
C LEU A 70 -7.06 -12.26 0.39
N MET A 71 -8.00 -12.31 1.32
CA MET A 71 -9.02 -11.27 1.44
C MET A 71 -8.34 -9.94 1.75
N VAL A 72 -8.66 -8.88 1.01
CA VAL A 72 -8.10 -7.54 1.22
C VAL A 72 -9.22 -6.51 1.33
N THR A 73 -9.23 -5.77 2.44
CA THR A 73 -10.23 -4.72 2.71
C THR A 73 -9.56 -3.38 2.96
N LEU A 74 -10.29 -2.29 2.70
CA LEU A 74 -9.93 -0.97 3.20
C LEU A 74 -10.35 -0.84 4.68
N ALA A 75 -9.54 -0.12 5.45
CA ALA A 75 -9.88 0.26 6.81
C ALA A 75 -11.05 1.26 6.83
N THR A 76 -11.74 1.34 7.96
CA THR A 76 -12.79 2.33 8.24
C THR A 76 -12.33 3.26 9.36
N PRO A 77 -11.53 4.31 9.07
CA PRO A 77 -10.86 5.11 10.10
C PRO A 77 -11.80 5.76 11.12
N SER A 78 -13.04 6.07 10.73
CA SER A 78 -14.05 6.64 11.62
C SER A 78 -14.42 5.72 12.78
N LEU A 79 -14.31 4.39 12.63
CA LEU A 79 -14.51 3.44 13.73
C LEU A 79 -13.47 3.62 14.85
N TYR A 80 -12.27 4.12 14.51
CA TYR A 80 -11.23 4.47 15.47
C TYR A 80 -11.39 5.90 16.00
N SER A 81 -11.63 6.86 15.10
CA SER A 81 -11.55 8.27 15.46
C SER A 81 -12.85 8.84 16.04
N ILE A 82 -13.99 8.61 15.38
CA ILE A 82 -15.29 9.21 15.73
C ILE A 82 -16.07 8.28 16.65
N TYR A 83 -16.24 7.01 16.24
CA TYR A 83 -17.14 6.10 16.94
C TYR A 83 -16.47 5.37 18.11
N LYS A 84 -15.13 5.42 18.22
CA LYS A 84 -14.34 4.80 19.30
C LYS A 84 -14.68 3.30 19.52
N ARG A 85 -14.97 2.59 18.42
CA ARG A 85 -15.35 1.17 18.39
C ARG A 85 -14.59 0.47 17.27
N PRO A 86 -13.27 0.27 17.41
CA PRO A 86 -12.46 -0.33 16.37
C PRO A 86 -12.79 -1.82 16.17
N PRO A 87 -12.67 -2.35 14.93
CA PRO A 87 -12.82 -3.77 14.68
C PRO A 87 -11.72 -4.59 15.36
N ARG A 88 -12.03 -5.85 15.68
CA ARG A 88 -11.04 -6.82 16.18
C ARG A 88 -10.36 -7.48 14.98
N PHE A 89 -9.04 -7.31 14.85
CA PHE A 89 -8.34 -7.77 13.65
C PHE A 89 -7.86 -9.23 13.69
N GLY A 90 -7.60 -9.83 14.85
CA GLY A 90 -7.00 -11.17 14.88
C GLY A 90 -5.64 -11.19 14.15
N ASN A 91 -5.37 -12.19 13.31
CA ASN A 91 -4.10 -12.34 12.60
C ASN A 91 -4.08 -11.61 11.23
N ALA A 92 -4.44 -10.33 11.24
CA ALA A 92 -4.41 -9.50 10.04
C ALA A 92 -3.03 -8.88 9.78
N LEU A 93 -2.70 -8.70 8.50
CA LEU A 93 -1.66 -7.75 8.08
C LEU A 93 -2.31 -6.38 7.82
N VAL A 94 -1.87 -5.35 8.55
CA VAL A 94 -2.30 -3.97 8.29
C VAL A 94 -1.24 -3.24 7.48
N ILE A 95 -1.62 -2.66 6.34
CA ILE A 95 -0.74 -1.89 5.45
C ILE A 95 -1.18 -0.42 5.45
N GLY A 96 -0.32 0.46 5.96
CA GLY A 96 -0.50 1.91 5.83
C GLY A 96 0.07 2.42 4.50
N ILE A 97 -0.70 3.23 3.78
CA ILE A 97 -0.26 3.90 2.54
C ILE A 97 -0.50 5.40 2.68
N SER A 98 0.59 6.17 2.74
CA SER A 98 0.58 7.63 2.80
C SER A 98 1.71 8.19 1.95
N GLN A 99 1.43 9.27 1.20
CA GLN A 99 2.45 9.96 0.41
C GLN A 99 3.30 10.92 1.28
N SER A 100 2.74 11.48 2.34
CA SER A 100 3.42 12.41 3.25
C SER A 100 4.10 11.73 4.45
N GLY A 101 3.90 10.42 4.62
CA GLY A 101 4.04 9.75 5.93
C GLY A 101 2.71 9.75 6.68
#